data_AF-G4RFD2-F1
#
_entry.id   AF-G4RFD2-F1
#
_cell.length_a   1.000
_cell.length_b   1.000
_cell.length_c   1.000
_cell.angle_alpha   90.00
_cell.angle_beta   90.00
_cell.angle_gamma   90.00
#
_symmetry.space_group_name_H-M   'P 1'
#
loop_
_entity.id
_entity.type
_entity.pdbx_description
1 polymer ?
#
loop_
_entity_poly.entity_id
_entity_poly.type
_entity_poly.pdbx_seq_one_letter_code
_entity_poly.pdbx_strand_id
1 'polypeptide(L)' 'MSVTIDLSPELEARLKALAAETGEPLDKLLQLSLEHGLEDLEDYHAALAAMRRIESGESEIISAEEMERRLGLDG' A
#
# COMPACT_ATOMS: atom_id res chain seq x y z
N MET A 1 16.26 3.86 -14.82
CA MET A 1 15.32 3.80 -15.96
C MET A 1 14.44 5.03 -15.88
N SER A 2 14.14 5.69 -17.00
CA SER A 2 13.21 6.83 -17.02
C SER A 2 11.90 6.40 -17.68
N VAL A 3 10.79 6.80 -17.09
CA VAL A 3 9.44 6.57 -17.61
C VAL A 3 8.78 7.94 -17.76
N THR A 4 8.12 8.16 -18.90
CA THR A 4 7.30 9.35 -19.14
C THR A 4 5.85 8.98 -18.89
N ILE A 5 5.15 9.78 -18.09
CA ILE A 5 3.76 9.55 -17.70
C ILE A 5 3.01 10.87 -17.92
N ASP A 6 1.87 10.80 -18.58
CA ASP A 6 0.97 11.94 -18.73
C ASP A 6 0.09 12.06 -17.49
N LEU A 7 0.15 13.21 -16.81
CA LEU A 7 -0.68 13.49 -15.65
C LEU A 7 -1.93 14.25 -16.08
N SER A 8 -3.05 13.98 -15.41
CA SER A 8 -4.22 14.85 -15.55
C SER A 8 -3.90 16.24 -14.98
N PRO A 9 -4.52 17.32 -15.51
CA PRO A 9 -4.30 18.67 -14.99
C PRO A 9 -4.59 18.79 -13.49
N GLU A 10 -5.57 18.02 -12.99
CA GLU A 10 -5.92 17.98 -11.57
C GLU A 10 -4.80 17.36 -10.72
N LEU A 11 -4.23 16.23 -11.16
CA LEU A 11 -3.17 15.55 -10.43
C LEU A 11 -1.88 16.38 -10.40
N GLU A 12 -1.55 17.01 -11.53
CA GLU A 12 -0.42 17.94 -11.63
C GLU A 12 -0.59 19.13 -10.66
N ALA A 13 -1.79 19.72 -10.60
CA ALA A 13 -2.08 20.82 -9.69
C ALA A 13 -1.94 20.42 -8.22
N ARG A 14 -2.45 19.23 -7.85
CA ARG A 14 -2.33 18.68 -6.48
C ARG A 14 -0.87 18.43 -6.09
N LEU A 15 -0.07 17.85 -6.99
CA LEU A 15 1.36 17.60 -6.74
C LEU A 15 2.14 18.91 -6.61
N LYS A 16 1.86 19.92 -7.43
CA LYS A 16 2.47 21.25 -7.31
C LYS A 16 2.11 21.95 -6.00
N ALA A 17 0.87 21.84 -5.55
CA ALA A 17 0.46 22.38 -4.26
C ALA A 17 1.20 21.70 -3.10
N LEU A 18 1.30 20.36 -3.13
CA LEU A 18 2.02 19.59 -2.13
C LEU A 18 3.53 19.90 -2.11
N ALA A 19 4.14 20.09 -3.28
CA ALA A 19 5.54 20.53 -3.39
C ALA A 19 5.76 21.91 -2.76
N ALA A 20 4.84 22.85 -3.00
CA ALA A 20 4.91 24.19 -2.41
C ALA A 20 4.74 24.17 -0.88
N GLU A 21 3.89 23.29 -0.35
CA GLU A 21 3.64 23.13 1.09
C GLU A 21 4.82 22.48 1.83
N THR A 22 5.38 21.42 1.24
CA THR A 22 6.45 20.62 1.87
C THR A 22 7.85 21.16 1.61
N GLY A 23 8.02 21.98 0.56
CA GLY A 23 9.33 22.43 0.07
C GLY A 23 10.11 21.34 -0.68
N GLU A 24 9.52 20.17 -0.89
CA GLU A 24 10.14 19.06 -1.62
C GLU A 24 10.00 19.24 -3.14
N PRO A 25 10.99 18.79 -3.93
CA PRO A 25 10.92 18.89 -5.37
C PRO A 25 9.90 17.89 -5.95
N LEU A 26 9.26 18.31 -7.05
CA LEU A 26 8.12 17.60 -7.64
C LEU A 26 8.47 16.16 -8.07
N ASP A 27 9.67 15.95 -8.58
CA ASP A 27 10.19 14.65 -9.00
C ASP A 27 10.37 13.68 -7.84
N LYS A 28 10.85 14.16 -6.69
CA LYS A 28 10.94 13.35 -5.46
C LYS A 28 9.57 12.97 -4.91
N LEU A 29 8.62 13.90 -4.91
CA LEU A 29 7.24 13.60 -4.50
C LEU A 29 6.57 12.58 -5.42
N LEU A 30 6.83 12.65 -6.73
CA LEU A 30 6.36 11.65 -7.69
C LEU A 30 6.95 10.27 -7.41
N GLN A 31 8.27 10.19 -7.16
CA GLN A 31 8.92 8.92 -6.80
C GLN A 31 8.33 8.32 -5.53
N LEU A 32 8.23 9.11 -4.45
CA LEU A 32 7.65 8.67 -3.18
C LEU A 32 6.20 8.21 -3.33
N SER A 33 5.41 8.94 -4.13
CA SER A 33 4.01 8.57 -4.38
C SER A 33 3.89 7.24 -5.14
N LEU A 34 4.81 6.96 -6.06
CA LEU A 34 4.85 5.69 -6.78
C LEU A 34 5.33 4.54 -5.90
N GLU A 35 6.32 4.78 -5.04
CA GLU A 35 6.82 3.78 -4.09
C GLU A 35 5.74 3.37 -3.09
N HIS A 36 5.12 4.33 -2.41
CA HIS A 36 4.02 4.04 -1.48
C HIS A 36 2.79 3.49 -2.20
N GLY A 37 2.47 4.02 -3.39
CA GLY A 37 1.34 3.52 -4.18
C GLY A 37 1.53 2.07 -4.63
N LEU A 38 2.76 1.63 -4.87
CA LEU A 38 3.06 0.24 -5.17
C LEU A 38 2.88 -0.65 -3.94
N GLU A 39 3.39 -0.24 -2.78
CA GLU A 39 3.19 -0.94 -1.51
C GLU A 39 1.70 -1.13 -1.19
N ASP A 40 0.92 -0.04 -1.30
CA ASP A 40 -0.54 -0.08 -1.11
C ASP A 40 -1.25 -1.06 -2.06
N LEU A 41 -0.80 -1.13 -3.33
CA LEU A 41 -1.37 -2.06 -4.31
C LEU A 41 -1.00 -3.51 -4.00
N GLU A 42 0.23 -3.77 -3.57
CA GLU A 42 0.68 -5.10 -3.17
C GLU A 42 -0.10 -5.59 -1.94
N ASP A 43 -0.28 -4.72 -0.94
CA ASP A 43 -1.08 -5.00 0.26
C ASP A 43 -2.55 -5.24 -0.07
N TYR A 44 -3.13 -4.42 -0.97
CA TYR A 44 -4.49 -4.63 -1.44
C TYR A 44 -4.67 -6.02 -2.08
N HIS A 45 -3.73 -6.42 -2.94
CA HIS A 45 -3.77 -7.74 -3.57
C HIS A 45 -3.56 -8.89 -2.57
N ALA A 46 -2.67 -8.71 -1.59
CA ALA A 46 -2.45 -9.68 -0.52
C ALA A 46 -3.72 -9.87 0.34
N ALA A 47 -4.38 -8.77 0.70
CA ALA A 47 -5.64 -8.79 1.45
C ALA A 47 -6.76 -9.49 0.67
N LEU A 48 -6.91 -9.18 -0.64
CA LEU A 48 -7.87 -9.89 -1.50
C LEU A 48 -7.60 -11.39 -1.58
N ALA A 49 -6.33 -11.79 -1.69
CA ALA A 49 -5.96 -13.20 -1.71
C ALA A 49 -6.30 -13.89 -0.37
N ALA A 50 -6.08 -13.21 0.75
CA ALA A 50 -6.46 -13.71 2.07
C ALA A 50 -7.98 -13.91 2.20
N MET A 51 -8.78 -12.94 1.74
CA MET A 51 -10.24 -13.04 1.74
C MET A 51 -10.73 -14.25 0.92
N ARG A 52 -10.17 -14.48 -0.26
CA ARG A 52 -10.55 -15.66 -1.08
C ARG A 52 -10.25 -16.98 -0.39
N ARG A 53 -9.12 -17.09 0.33
CA ARG A 53 -8.81 -18.31 1.12
C ARG A 53 -9.81 -18.53 2.25
N ILE A 54 -10.26 -17.45 2.89
CA ILE A 54 -11.32 -17.53 3.92
C ILE A 54 -12.63 -18.00 3.30
N GLU A 55 -13.07 -17.39 2.19
CA GLU A 55 -14.33 -17.72 1.52
C GLU A 55 -14.36 -19.15 0.95
N SER A 56 -13.23 -19.65 0.47
CA SER A 56 -13.08 -21.01 -0.06
C SER A 56 -12.90 -22.08 1.04
N GLY A 57 -12.74 -21.68 2.30
CA GLY A 57 -12.49 -22.60 3.41
C GLY A 57 -11.07 -23.17 3.45
N GLU A 58 -10.14 -22.59 2.69
CA GLU A 58 -8.72 -22.96 2.71
C GLU A 58 -7.99 -22.43 3.95
N SER A 59 -8.57 -21.44 4.63
CA SER A 59 -8.03 -20.87 5.87
C SER A 59 -8.36 -21.75 7.09
N GLU A 60 -7.34 -22.10 7.88
CA GLU A 60 -7.50 -22.79 9.17
C GLU A 60 -8.20 -21.87 10.20
N ILE A 61 -9.22 -22.39 10.88
CA ILE A 61 -9.84 -21.70 12.02
C ILE A 61 -9.11 -22.12 13.28
N ILE A 62 -8.40 -21.17 13.90
CA ILE A 62 -7.66 -21.35 15.15
C ILE A 62 -8.25 -20.47 16.25
N SER A 63 -8.00 -20.82 17.52
CA SER A 63 -8.41 -19.97 18.64
C SER A 63 -7.51 -18.73 18.75
N ALA A 64 -7.96 -17.70 19.47
CA ALA A 64 -7.17 -16.50 19.70
C ALA A 64 -5.85 -16.82 20.43
N GLU A 65 -5.88 -17.74 21.40
CA GLU A 65 -4.70 -18.17 22.15
C GLU A 65 -3.69 -18.89 21.25
N GLU A 66 -4.15 -19.68 20.27
CA GLU A 66 -3.28 -20.32 19.30
C GLU A 66 -2.69 -19.32 18.30
N MET A 67 -3.47 -18.33 17.88
CA MET A 67 -2.99 -17.23 17.05
C MET A 67 -1.89 -16.44 17.76
N GLU A 68 -2.10 -16.05 19.02
CA GLU A 68 -1.12 -15.32 19.84
C GLU A 68 0.19 -16.09 19.98
N ARG A 69 0.14 -17.40 20.28
CA ARG A 69 1.32 -18.28 20.30
C ARG A 69 2.06 -18.31 18.96
N ARG A 70 1.34 -18.44 17.85
CA ARG A 70 1.95 -18.46 16.50
C ARG A 70 2.62 -17.14 16.13
N LEU A 71 2.11 -16.02 16.63
CA LEU A 71 2.65 -14.68 16.40
C LEU A 71 3.73 -14.27 17.43
N GLY A 72 3.97 -15.09 18.47
CA GLY A 72 4.88 -14.74 19.56
C GLY A 72 4.38 -13.56 20.41
N LEU A 73 3.06 -13.45 20.57
CA LEU A 73 2.38 -12.42 21.35
C LEU A 73 1.91 -12.93 22.72
N ASP A 74 2.17 -14.20 23.04
CA ASP A 74 1.86 -14.84 24.31
C ASP A 74 2.84 -14.40 25.41
N GLY A 75 2.55 -13.25 26.03
CA GLY A 75 3.27 -12.68 27.18
C GLY A 75 2.39 -12.48 28.39
#